data_AF-A0A3D9SFN3-F1
#
_entry.id   AF-A0A3D9SFN3-F1
#
_cell.length_a   1.000
_cell.length_b   1.000
_cell.length_c   1.000
_cell.angle_alpha   90.00
_cell.angle_beta   90.00
_cell.angle_gamma   90.00
#
_symmetry.space_group_name_H-M   'P 1'
#
loop_
_entity.id
_entity.type
_entity.pdbx_description
1 polymer ?
#
loop_
_entity_poly.entity_id
_entity_poly.type
_entity_poly.pdbx_seq_one_letter_code
_entity_poly.pdbx_strand_id
1 'polypeptide(L)'
;MHLVRTWTGWGAAAVMAVAAVGTATAPAQAATNYNGACGAGYTVIDKLDVYRGVTYLTYNNGWNCAVTVTDTPGTSQYIRAMIARSRDGQWIRDEGYYTQYAGPVYVYAPSECIDWGGSVRVISSSVIRWNDHCG
;
A
#
# COMPACT_ATOMS: atom_id res chain seq x y z
N MET A 1 -29.79 58.47 -59.51
CA MET A 1 -30.84 57.49 -59.83
C MET A 1 -30.20 56.11 -59.93
N HIS A 2 -30.65 55.19 -59.06
CA HIS A 2 -30.60 53.73 -59.16
C HIS A 2 -29.30 52.99 -58.79
N LEU A 3 -29.36 52.37 -57.60
CA LEU A 3 -28.57 51.22 -57.16
C LEU A 3 -28.71 50.04 -58.12
N VAL A 4 -27.64 49.24 -58.28
CA VAL A 4 -27.73 47.81 -58.63
C VAL A 4 -26.80 47.01 -57.73
N ARG A 5 -27.33 45.89 -57.23
CA ARG A 5 -26.84 44.98 -56.18
C ARG A 5 -26.74 43.57 -56.77
N THR A 6 -25.60 42.89 -56.67
CA THR A 6 -25.49 41.40 -56.77
C THR A 6 -24.19 40.90 -56.09
N TRP A 7 -24.20 40.22 -54.94
CA TRP A 7 -24.44 38.79 -54.57
C TRP A 7 -23.21 37.82 -54.73
N THR A 8 -22.67 37.40 -53.56
CA THR A 8 -22.20 36.06 -53.09
C THR A 8 -20.95 35.31 -53.60
N GLY A 9 -20.15 34.82 -52.64
CA GLY A 9 -19.33 33.58 -52.66
C GLY A 9 -18.21 33.61 -51.60
N TRP A 10 -18.34 33.08 -50.37
CA TRP A 10 -18.14 31.69 -49.85
C TRP A 10 -16.79 31.03 -50.19
N GLY A 11 -15.99 30.74 -49.14
CA GLY A 11 -14.81 29.88 -49.19
C GLY A 11 -14.08 29.79 -47.85
N ALA A 12 -14.36 28.73 -47.08
CA ALA A 12 -13.81 28.44 -45.76
C ALA A 12 -12.40 27.82 -45.82
N ALA A 13 -11.57 28.03 -44.80
CA ALA A 13 -10.44 27.15 -44.48
C ALA A 13 -10.26 27.06 -42.96
N ALA A 14 -10.75 25.96 -42.40
CA ALA A 14 -10.50 25.54 -41.02
C ALA A 14 -9.20 24.72 -40.97
N VAL A 15 -8.31 25.02 -40.03
CA VAL A 15 -7.16 24.15 -39.70
C VAL A 15 -7.23 23.87 -38.20
N MET A 16 -7.84 22.74 -37.84
CA MET A 16 -7.86 22.22 -36.48
C MET A 16 -6.61 21.36 -36.28
N ALA A 17 -5.65 21.85 -35.49
CA ALA A 17 -4.54 21.06 -34.99
C ALA A 17 -5.07 20.16 -33.85
N VAL A 18 -5.20 18.86 -34.09
CA VAL A 18 -5.53 17.89 -33.04
C VAL A 18 -4.22 17.48 -32.36
N ALA A 19 -4.06 17.88 -31.10
CA ALA A 19 -2.95 17.46 -30.25
C ALA A 19 -3.03 15.95 -29.98
N ALA A 20 -1.94 15.23 -30.22
CA ALA A 20 -1.81 13.81 -29.86
C ALA A 20 -1.78 13.67 -28.34
N VAL A 21 -2.83 13.10 -27.76
CA VAL A 21 -2.90 12.75 -26.34
C VAL A 21 -2.13 11.45 -26.14
N GLY A 22 -0.91 11.54 -25.61
CA GLY A 22 -0.15 10.37 -25.16
C GLY A 22 -0.81 9.76 -23.92
N THR A 23 -1.27 8.52 -24.01
CA THR A 23 -1.72 7.74 -22.86
C THR A 23 -0.50 7.20 -22.12
N ALA A 24 -0.11 7.86 -21.03
CA ALA A 24 0.85 7.32 -20.07
C ALA A 24 0.20 6.16 -19.31
N THR A 25 0.44 4.92 -19.72
CA THR A 25 0.08 3.73 -18.93
C THR A 25 1.10 3.59 -17.80
N ALA A 26 0.75 4.06 -16.61
CA ALA A 26 1.50 3.69 -15.41
C ALA A 26 1.44 2.17 -15.22
N PRO A 27 2.52 1.50 -14.76
CA PRO A 27 2.46 0.08 -14.48
C PRO A 27 1.42 -0.17 -13.39
N ALA A 28 0.48 -1.09 -13.66
CA ALA A 28 -0.44 -1.58 -12.65
C ALA A 28 0.37 -2.37 -11.61
N GLN A 29 0.60 -1.78 -10.44
CA GLN A 29 1.16 -2.50 -9.30
C GLN A 29 0.12 -3.54 -8.88
N ALA A 30 0.47 -4.82 -8.93
CA ALA A 30 -0.38 -5.88 -8.40
C ALA A 30 -0.60 -5.59 -6.91
N ALA A 31 -1.85 -5.55 -6.48
CA ALA A 31 -2.15 -5.42 -5.07
C ALA A 31 -1.55 -6.61 -4.33
N THR A 32 -0.60 -6.36 -3.45
CA THR A 32 -0.15 -7.37 -2.50
C THR A 32 -1.34 -7.77 -1.66
N ASN A 33 -1.51 -9.08 -1.51
CA ASN A 33 -2.60 -9.69 -0.76
C ASN A 33 -2.05 -10.27 0.54
N TYR A 34 -2.90 -10.28 1.56
CA TYR A 34 -2.60 -10.98 2.78
C TYR A 34 -2.42 -12.47 2.49
N ASN A 35 -1.34 -13.05 3.03
CA ASN A 35 -0.92 -14.42 2.73
C ASN A 35 -1.47 -15.48 3.72
N GLY A 36 -2.28 -15.09 4.70
CA GLY A 36 -2.82 -16.01 5.70
C GLY A 36 -1.84 -16.42 6.80
N ALA A 37 -0.65 -15.81 6.89
CA ALA A 37 0.43 -16.32 7.76
C ALA A 37 0.14 -16.25 9.27
N CYS A 38 -0.85 -15.48 9.73
CA CYS A 38 -1.24 -15.48 11.14
C CYS A 38 -2.10 -16.70 11.52
N GLY A 39 -2.50 -17.52 10.54
CA GLY A 39 -3.23 -18.76 10.76
C GLY A 39 -4.75 -18.58 10.79
N ALA A 40 -5.44 -19.70 11.02
CA ALA A 40 -6.89 -19.75 11.00
C ALA A 40 -7.52 -18.89 12.12
N GLY A 41 -8.65 -18.26 11.82
CA GLY A 41 -9.39 -17.40 12.76
C GLY A 41 -8.90 -15.95 12.82
N TYR A 42 -7.73 -15.64 12.24
CA TYR A 42 -7.27 -14.25 12.11
C TYR A 42 -7.96 -13.55 10.94
N THR A 43 -8.49 -12.35 11.21
CA THR A 43 -9.08 -11.47 10.20
C THR A 43 -8.19 -10.26 10.00
N VAL A 44 -7.96 -9.85 8.75
CA VAL A 44 -7.26 -8.59 8.45
C VAL A 44 -8.12 -7.43 8.94
N ILE A 45 -7.56 -6.63 9.85
CA ILE A 45 -8.21 -5.43 10.39
C ILE A 45 -7.58 -4.14 9.89
N ASP A 46 -6.32 -4.20 9.42
CA ASP A 46 -5.63 -3.05 8.84
C ASP A 46 -4.42 -3.45 7.98
N LYS A 47 -3.87 -2.50 7.23
CA LYS A 47 -2.65 -2.64 6.42
C LYS A 47 -1.85 -1.35 6.28
N LEU A 48 -0.54 -1.48 6.08
CA LEU A 48 0.40 -0.38 5.81
C LEU A 48 1.25 -0.67 4.58
N ASP A 49 1.25 0.24 3.62
CA ASP A 49 2.18 0.19 2.48
C ASP A 49 3.60 0.53 2.97
N VAL A 50 4.55 -0.38 2.70
CA VAL A 50 5.97 -0.26 3.09
C VAL A 50 6.90 -0.23 1.86
N TYR A 51 6.45 0.47 0.82
CA TYR A 51 7.09 0.66 -0.49
C TYR A 51 7.22 -0.59 -1.38
N ARG A 52 7.90 -1.65 -0.93
CA ARG A 52 8.05 -2.92 -1.71
C ARG A 52 7.33 -4.09 -1.06
N GLY A 53 6.28 -3.77 -0.34
CA GLY A 53 5.50 -4.71 0.44
C GLY A 53 4.37 -4.01 1.16
N VAL A 54 3.60 -4.84 1.86
CA VAL A 54 2.52 -4.43 2.73
C VAL A 54 2.65 -5.14 4.07
N THR A 55 2.62 -4.39 5.16
CA THR A 55 2.43 -4.96 6.49
C THR A 55 0.93 -5.10 6.74
N TYR A 56 0.47 -6.29 7.06
CA TYR A 56 -0.90 -6.57 7.47
C TYR A 56 -0.96 -6.69 8.99
N LEU A 57 -2.02 -6.11 9.55
CA LEU A 57 -2.44 -6.36 10.91
C LEU A 57 -3.69 -7.22 10.89
N THR A 58 -3.66 -8.29 11.68
CA THR A 58 -4.80 -9.20 11.84
C THR A 58 -5.13 -9.41 13.30
N TYR A 59 -6.38 -9.81 13.57
CA TYR A 59 -6.89 -9.97 14.91
C TYR A 59 -7.66 -11.28 15.09
N ASN A 60 -7.51 -11.88 16.28
CA ASN A 60 -8.29 -13.02 16.75
C ASN A 60 -8.35 -13.04 18.29
N ASN A 61 -9.53 -12.87 18.89
CA ASN A 61 -9.75 -13.07 20.35
C ASN A 61 -8.71 -12.39 21.27
N GLY A 62 -8.43 -11.10 21.05
CA GLY A 62 -7.47 -10.31 21.85
C GLY A 62 -6.02 -10.41 21.39
N TRP A 63 -5.72 -11.29 20.43
CA TRP A 63 -4.40 -11.40 19.81
C TRP A 63 -4.34 -10.60 18.53
N ASN A 64 -3.36 -9.70 18.47
CA ASN A 64 -2.96 -8.98 17.28
C ASN A 64 -1.76 -9.68 16.63
N CYS A 65 -1.74 -9.75 15.31
CA CYS A 65 -0.64 -10.33 14.54
C CYS A 65 -0.22 -9.43 13.39
N ALA A 66 1.08 -9.15 13.29
CA ALA A 66 1.67 -8.41 12.18
C ALA A 66 2.50 -9.32 11.27
N VAL A 67 2.33 -9.14 9.95
CA VAL A 67 3.09 -9.83 8.89
C VAL A 67 3.41 -8.84 7.78
N THR A 68 4.66 -8.79 7.32
CA THR A 68 5.06 -7.95 6.19
C THR A 68 5.30 -8.82 4.96
N VAL A 69 4.46 -8.67 3.94
CA VAL A 69 4.51 -9.42 2.68
C VAL A 69 5.16 -8.55 1.61
N THR A 70 6.08 -9.11 0.83
CA THR A 70 6.71 -8.37 -0.27
C THR A 70 5.91 -8.41 -1.57
N ASP A 71 5.99 -7.33 -2.34
CA ASP A 71 5.43 -7.25 -3.71
C ASP A 71 6.28 -8.02 -4.73
N THR A 72 7.50 -8.46 -4.37
CA THR A 72 8.42 -9.18 -5.27
C THR A 72 8.78 -10.57 -4.72
N PRO A 73 7.80 -11.49 -4.65
CA PRO A 73 8.02 -12.83 -4.11
C PRO A 73 9.10 -13.58 -4.91
N GLY A 74 9.91 -14.36 -4.20
CA GLY A 74 11.04 -15.12 -4.74
C GLY A 74 12.38 -14.37 -4.74
N THR A 75 12.37 -13.05 -4.54
CA THR A 75 13.61 -12.27 -4.40
C THR A 75 14.04 -12.18 -2.95
N SER A 76 15.24 -12.68 -2.61
CA SER A 76 15.79 -12.54 -1.26
C SER A 76 16.12 -11.09 -0.96
N GLN A 77 15.51 -10.54 0.07
CA GLN A 77 15.72 -9.17 0.53
C GLN A 77 15.42 -9.07 2.01
N TYR A 78 15.94 -8.02 2.65
CA TYR A 78 15.61 -7.78 4.04
C TYR A 78 14.12 -7.45 4.17
N ILE A 79 13.40 -8.17 5.04
CA ILE A 79 12.01 -7.89 5.40
C ILE A 79 11.92 -7.89 6.91
N ARG A 80 11.11 -6.98 7.45
CA ARG A 80 10.85 -6.86 8.89
C ARG A 80 9.35 -6.71 9.12
N ALA A 81 8.83 -7.47 10.07
CA ALA A 81 7.52 -7.25 10.70
C ALA A 81 7.72 -6.97 12.19
N MET A 82 6.90 -6.09 12.76
CA MET A 82 7.02 -5.72 14.17
C MET A 82 5.68 -5.35 14.78
N ILE A 83 5.52 -5.68 16.06
CA ILE A 83 4.36 -5.31 16.88
C ILE A 83 4.74 -5.14 18.34
N ALA A 84 4.05 -4.25 19.05
CA ALA A 84 4.20 -4.01 20.48
C ALA A 84 2.86 -3.60 21.09
N ARG A 85 2.72 -3.79 22.41
CA ARG A 85 1.76 -2.98 23.19
C ARG A 85 2.34 -1.58 23.32
N SER A 86 1.55 -0.55 22.98
CA SER A 86 2.07 0.83 22.97
C SER A 86 2.61 1.28 24.32
N ARG A 87 1.97 0.83 25.41
CA ARG A 87 2.37 1.21 26.78
C ARG A 87 3.71 0.62 27.22
N ASP A 88 4.12 -0.52 26.65
CA ASP A 88 5.31 -1.24 27.09
C ASP A 88 6.56 -0.77 26.33
N GLY A 89 6.38 -0.30 25.08
CA GLY A 89 7.46 0.05 24.16
C GLY A 89 8.38 -1.11 23.76
N GLN A 90 8.05 -2.35 24.18
CA GLN A 90 8.82 -3.55 23.91
C GLN A 90 8.37 -4.18 22.59
N TRP A 91 9.21 -4.04 21.57
CA TRP A 91 8.92 -4.53 20.24
C TRP A 91 9.21 -6.02 20.09
N ILE A 92 8.20 -6.77 19.64
CA ILE A 92 8.36 -8.12 19.10
C ILE A 92 8.61 -7.96 17.60
N ARG A 93 9.70 -8.55 17.12
CA ARG A 93 10.19 -8.37 15.75
C ARG A 93 10.56 -9.71 15.14
N ASP A 94 10.21 -9.87 13.88
CA ASP A 94 10.82 -10.85 13.01
C ASP A 94 11.45 -10.08 11.85
N GLU A 95 12.76 -10.26 11.67
CA GLU A 95 13.53 -9.52 10.67
C GLU A 95 14.71 -10.33 10.14
N GLY A 96 14.96 -10.21 8.85
CA GLY A 96 15.98 -11.00 8.19
C GLY A 96 15.84 -10.97 6.67
N TYR A 97 16.67 -11.75 5.99
CA TYR A 97 16.54 -11.93 4.54
C TYR A 97 15.51 -13.00 4.24
N TYR A 98 14.41 -12.59 3.63
CA TYR A 98 13.28 -13.43 3.28
C TYR A 98 12.95 -13.28 1.79
N THR A 99 12.30 -14.28 1.23
CA THR A 99 11.86 -14.27 -0.17
C THR A 99 10.37 -13.98 -0.34
N GLN A 100 9.60 -14.05 0.74
CA GLN A 100 8.13 -13.95 0.68
C GLN A 100 7.57 -12.96 1.71
N TYR A 101 7.89 -13.14 2.99
CA TYR A 101 7.39 -12.30 4.07
C TYR A 101 8.25 -12.45 5.33
N ALA A 102 8.12 -11.49 6.26
CA ALA A 102 8.55 -11.62 7.65
C ALA A 102 7.32 -11.63 8.57
N GLY A 103 7.45 -12.27 9.74
CA GLY A 103 6.37 -12.62 10.64
C GLY A 103 5.95 -14.09 10.50
N PRO A 104 4.88 -14.52 11.18
CA PRO A 104 3.99 -13.72 12.02
C PRO A 104 4.60 -13.37 13.38
N VAL A 105 4.41 -12.12 13.83
CA VAL A 105 4.70 -11.69 15.20
C VAL A 105 3.40 -11.29 15.89
N TYR A 106 3.26 -11.66 17.16
CA TYR A 106 2.01 -11.57 17.89
C TYR A 106 2.14 -10.75 19.16
N VAL A 107 1.08 -10.05 19.54
CA VAL A 107 0.92 -9.52 20.88
C VAL A 107 -0.51 -9.71 21.38
N TYR A 108 -0.64 -10.09 22.65
CA TYR A 108 -1.93 -10.09 23.34
C TYR A 108 -2.17 -8.71 23.94
N ALA A 109 -3.21 -8.03 23.44
CA ALA A 109 -3.51 -6.64 23.78
C ALA A 109 -5.03 -6.35 23.72
N PRO A 110 -5.89 -7.13 24.43
CA PRO A 110 -7.32 -6.80 24.49
C PRO A 110 -7.52 -5.46 25.20
N SER A 111 -8.33 -4.56 24.64
CA SER A 111 -8.63 -3.25 25.24
C SER A 111 -7.39 -2.38 25.53
N GLU A 112 -6.35 -2.56 24.73
CA GLU A 112 -5.09 -1.84 24.81
C GLU A 112 -4.69 -1.36 23.41
N CYS A 113 -3.97 -0.24 23.33
CA CYS A 113 -3.37 0.21 22.07
C CYS A 113 -2.14 -0.63 21.72
N ILE A 114 -1.90 -0.78 20.42
CA ILE A 114 -0.71 -1.40 19.86
C ILE A 114 0.08 -0.44 18.97
N ASP A 115 1.37 -0.69 18.87
CA ASP A 115 2.23 -0.14 17.84
C ASP A 115 2.60 -1.27 16.89
N TRP A 116 2.60 -1.01 15.59
CA TRP A 116 2.86 -2.06 14.61
C TRP A 116 3.40 -1.51 13.31
N GLY A 117 4.07 -2.35 12.53
CA GLY A 117 4.67 -1.91 11.28
C GLY A 117 5.63 -2.90 10.65
N GLY A 118 6.39 -2.41 9.67
CA GLY A 118 7.40 -3.22 9.00
C GLY A 118 8.19 -2.45 7.95
N SER A 119 9.07 -3.15 7.25
CA SER A 119 9.77 -2.64 6.07
C SER A 119 10.16 -3.76 5.12
N VAL A 120 10.37 -3.39 3.85
CA VAL A 120 11.03 -4.22 2.84
C VAL A 120 12.25 -3.48 2.30
N ARG A 121 13.36 -4.19 2.15
CA ARG A 121 14.68 -3.79 1.61
C ARG A 121 15.46 -2.76 2.44
N VAL A 122 14.80 -1.80 3.07
CA VAL A 122 15.46 -0.70 3.78
C VAL A 122 15.10 -0.77 5.27
N ILE A 123 16.09 -1.09 6.09
CA ILE A 123 15.92 -1.31 7.54
C ILE A 123 15.49 -0.01 8.24
N SER A 124 16.07 1.13 7.81
CA SER A 124 15.81 2.45 8.38
C SER A 124 14.48 3.08 7.98
N SER A 125 13.73 2.49 7.04
CA SER A 125 12.46 3.04 6.53
C SER A 125 11.25 2.24 7.04
N SER A 126 11.32 1.79 8.29
CA SER A 126 10.16 1.15 8.92
C SER A 126 8.98 2.10 8.97
N VAL A 127 7.87 1.72 8.34
CA VAL A 127 6.61 2.45 8.48
C VAL A 127 5.90 1.87 9.69
N ILE A 128 5.60 2.74 10.65
CA ILE A 128 5.03 2.37 11.95
C ILE A 128 3.76 3.17 12.18
N ARG A 129 2.74 2.51 12.71
CA ARG A 129 1.60 3.13 13.38
C ARG A 129 1.82 3.06 14.87
N TRP A 130 1.56 4.18 15.53
CA TRP A 130 1.74 4.36 16.96
C TRP A 130 0.39 4.58 17.62
N ASN A 131 0.19 3.97 18.79
CA ASN A 131 -1.00 4.10 19.61
C ASN A 131 -2.28 3.84 18.79
N ASP A 132 -2.29 2.71 18.10
CA ASP A 132 -3.32 2.33 17.13
C ASP A 132 -4.15 1.14 17.64
N HIS A 133 -5.33 0.92 17.06
CA HIS A 133 -6.26 -0.16 17.43
C HIS A 133 -6.47 -0.32 18.95
N CYS A 134 -6.85 0.78 19.60
CA CYS A 134 -7.07 0.87 21.05
C CYS A 134 -8.46 0.37 21.46
N GLY A 135 -8.67 -0.95 21.59
CA GLY A 135 -9.98 -1.49 22.01
C GLY A 135 -10.16 -2.98 21.80
#